data_AF-A0A8J6EPM5-F1
#
_entry.id   AF-A0A8J6EPM5-F1
#
_cell.length_a   1.000
_cell.length_b   1.000
_cell.length_c   1.000
_cell.angle_alpha   90.00
_cell.angle_beta   90.00
_cell.angle_gamma   90.00
#
_symmetry.space_group_name_H-M   'P 1'
#
loop_
_entity.id
_entity.type
_entity.pdbx_description
1 polymer ?
#
loop_
_entity_poly.entity_id
_entity_poly.type
_entity_poly.pdbx_seq_one_letter_code
_entity_poly.pdbx_strand_id
1 'polypeptide(L)'
;MENMEGVDRPWGSSLKPVSVLTPQYQQTLWRICNALMASFFALAAYVQINDPDAEIWIVIYAVPAALISLLGIDPDITGHVIWRTLSGLHCAICLIGAFYLLASLLISGNIKSILHEEECRELIGLLIIALWLILCKDTGRAVVGGFRLLVATSISIFPFLTWAYIYINKEMRTSWPQHCKTAI
;
A
#
# COMPACT_ATOMS: atom_id res chain seq x y z
N MET A 1 18.81 -17.61 61.64
CA MET A 1 17.97 -17.78 60.44
C MET A 1 18.34 -16.64 59.50
N GLU A 2 19.37 -16.86 58.68
CA GLU A 2 19.75 -15.95 57.60
C GLU A 2 18.66 -15.95 56.53
N ASN A 3 18.09 -14.78 56.25
CA ASN A 3 17.19 -14.60 55.11
C ASN A 3 18.05 -14.26 53.90
N MET A 4 17.96 -15.13 52.89
CA MET A 4 18.69 -15.07 51.63
C MET A 4 18.35 -13.78 50.86
N GLU A 5 19.38 -13.01 50.55
CA GLU A 5 19.35 -11.84 49.69
C GLU A 5 18.95 -12.21 48.26
N GLY A 6 18.24 -11.29 47.61
CA GLY A 6 17.71 -11.42 46.27
C GLY A 6 18.80 -11.66 45.23
N VAL A 7 18.65 -12.77 44.48
CA VAL A 7 19.42 -13.03 43.27
C VAL A 7 18.86 -12.14 42.15
N ASP A 8 19.51 -11.01 41.92
CA ASP A 8 19.31 -10.21 40.70
C ASP A 8 19.74 -11.05 39.49
N ARG A 9 18.78 -11.39 38.62
CA ARG A 9 19.04 -12.09 37.36
C ARG A 9 19.49 -11.08 36.29
N PRO A 10 20.71 -11.19 35.71
CA PRO A 10 21.26 -10.16 34.82
C PRO A 10 20.83 -10.29 33.34
N TRP A 11 19.82 -11.11 33.02
CA TRP A 11 19.47 -11.43 31.63
C TRP A 11 18.11 -10.85 31.22
N GLY A 12 17.97 -9.55 31.42
CA GLY A 12 17.01 -8.73 30.67
C GLY A 12 17.73 -8.07 29.51
N SER A 13 18.19 -8.84 28.51
CA SER A 13 18.70 -8.28 27.27
C SER A 13 17.55 -7.60 26.54
N SER A 14 17.34 -6.33 26.87
CA SER A 14 16.61 -5.39 26.04
C SER A 14 17.40 -5.25 24.75
N LEU A 15 17.16 -6.15 23.80
CA LEU A 15 17.53 -5.98 22.42
C LEU A 15 16.78 -4.74 21.94
N LYS A 16 17.37 -3.57 22.15
CA LYS A 16 16.89 -2.35 21.51
C LYS A 16 16.99 -2.62 20.01
N PRO A 17 15.88 -2.52 19.25
CA PRO A 17 15.96 -2.70 17.82
C PRO A 17 16.99 -1.70 17.30
N VAL A 18 18.03 -2.21 16.65
CA VAL A 18 19.07 -1.37 16.03
C VAL A 18 18.41 -0.65 14.87
N SER A 19 17.85 0.53 15.14
CA SER A 19 17.37 1.42 14.10
C SER A 19 18.56 2.17 13.53
N VAL A 20 18.90 1.89 12.27
CA VAL A 20 19.98 2.59 11.54
C VAL A 20 19.67 4.08 11.36
N LEU A 21 18.39 4.45 11.36
CA LEU A 21 17.91 5.83 11.20
C LEU A 21 17.41 6.42 12.52
N THR A 22 17.66 7.71 12.72
CA THR A 22 17.04 8.46 13.83
C THR A 22 15.53 8.59 13.63
N PRO A 23 14.74 8.82 14.71
CA PRO A 23 13.28 8.96 14.62
C PRO A 23 12.81 10.05 13.63
N GLN A 24 13.57 11.14 13.50
CA GLN A 24 13.28 12.22 12.56
C GLN A 24 13.40 11.75 11.11
N TYR A 25 14.46 11.01 10.78
CA TYR A 25 14.63 10.44 9.44
C TYR A 25 13.57 9.36 9.15
N GLN A 26 13.20 8.55 10.15
CA GLN A 26 12.13 7.57 10.01
C GLN A 26 10.80 8.25 9.65
N GLN A 27 10.44 9.34 10.33
CA GLN A 27 9.22 10.07 9.98
C GLN A 27 9.29 10.79 8.66
N THR A 28 10.44 11.34 8.30
CA THR A 28 10.62 11.95 6.98
C THR A 28 10.43 10.91 5.88
N LEU A 29 11.07 9.74 6.01
CA LEU A 29 10.94 8.66 5.03
C LEU A 29 9.52 8.10 4.97
N TRP A 30 8.83 7.98 6.11
CA TRP A 30 7.42 7.58 6.16
C TRP A 30 6.51 8.55 5.40
N ARG A 31 6.70 9.86 5.60
CA ARG A 31 5.96 10.90 4.87
C ARG A 31 6.24 10.84 3.37
N ILE A 32 7.50 10.64 2.97
CA ILE A 32 7.88 10.45 1.56
C ILE A 32 7.17 9.23 0.97
N CYS A 33 7.17 8.09 1.67
CA CYS A 33 6.48 6.88 1.24
C CYS A 33 4.98 7.13 1.03
N ASN A 34 4.32 7.84 1.95
CA ASN A 34 2.91 8.21 1.81
C ASN A 34 2.66 9.17 0.64
N ALA A 35 3.53 10.15 0.42
CA ALA A 35 3.41 11.06 -0.72
C ALA A 35 3.55 10.31 -2.05
N LEU A 36 4.52 9.39 -2.14
CA LEU A 36 4.70 8.52 -3.31
C LEU A 36 3.47 7.67 -3.55
N MET A 37 2.93 7.01 -2.53
CA MET A 37 1.77 6.14 -2.69
C MET A 37 0.47 6.90 -2.97
N ALA A 38 0.27 8.06 -2.35
CA ALA A 38 -0.84 8.94 -2.70
C ALA A 38 -0.77 9.37 -4.18
N SER A 39 0.43 9.73 -4.65
CA SER A 39 0.65 10.09 -6.06
C SER A 39 0.41 8.91 -6.99
N PHE A 40 0.89 7.71 -6.62
CA PHE A 40 0.65 6.49 -7.38
C PHE A 40 -0.85 6.19 -7.50
N PHE A 41 -1.61 6.25 -6.40
CA PHE A 41 -3.05 6.02 -6.45
C PHE A 41 -3.81 7.09 -7.20
N ALA A 42 -3.42 8.36 -7.10
CA ALA A 42 -4.01 9.43 -7.92
C ALA A 42 -3.75 9.20 -9.41
N LEU A 43 -2.53 8.78 -9.76
CA LEU A 43 -2.17 8.44 -11.13
C LEU A 43 -2.89 7.19 -11.62
N ALA A 44 -3.05 6.17 -10.77
CA ALA A 44 -3.85 4.98 -11.05
C ALA A 44 -5.32 5.37 -11.31
N ALA A 45 -5.91 6.25 -10.50
CA ALA A 45 -7.26 6.75 -10.75
C ALA A 45 -7.36 7.47 -12.11
N TYR A 46 -6.37 8.30 -12.46
CA TYR A 46 -6.37 9.02 -13.73
C TYR A 46 -6.36 8.09 -14.95
N VAL A 47 -5.54 7.04 -14.95
CA VAL A 47 -5.44 6.14 -16.11
C VAL A 47 -6.72 5.31 -16.34
N GLN A 48 -7.52 5.10 -15.29
CA GLN A 48 -8.79 4.36 -15.36
C GLN A 48 -9.91 5.10 -16.09
N ILE A 49 -9.71 6.34 -16.54
CA ILE A 49 -10.65 7.03 -17.44
C ILE A 49 -10.87 6.24 -18.75
N ASN A 50 -9.89 5.42 -19.15
CA ASN A 50 -9.98 4.60 -20.37
C ASN A 50 -10.60 3.23 -20.15
N ASP A 51 -10.97 2.89 -18.91
CA ASP A 51 -11.52 1.59 -18.55
C ASP A 51 -13.03 1.52 -18.88
N PRO A 52 -13.59 0.37 -19.34
CA PRO A 52 -15.04 0.23 -19.50
C PRO A 52 -15.82 0.51 -18.21
N ASP A 53 -15.19 0.30 -17.05
CA ASP A 53 -15.79 0.40 -15.72
C ASP A 53 -15.21 1.61 -14.94
N ALA A 54 -14.79 2.65 -15.66
CA ALA A 54 -14.03 3.79 -15.15
C ALA A 54 -14.58 4.38 -13.85
N GLU A 55 -15.90 4.51 -13.71
CA GLU A 55 -16.55 5.13 -12.54
C GLU A 55 -16.15 4.44 -11.23
N ILE A 56 -16.17 3.10 -11.20
CA ILE A 56 -15.88 2.32 -9.99
C ILE A 56 -14.39 2.38 -9.70
N TRP A 57 -13.57 2.17 -10.73
CA TRP A 57 -12.11 2.12 -10.56
C TRP A 57 -11.52 3.46 -10.16
N ILE A 58 -11.99 4.58 -10.72
CA ILE A 58 -11.57 5.92 -10.31
C ILE A 58 -11.83 6.12 -8.82
N VAL A 59 -13.01 5.74 -8.31
CA VAL A 59 -13.35 5.87 -6.90
C VAL A 59 -12.47 4.97 -6.02
N ILE A 60 -12.25 3.72 -6.44
CA ILE A 60 -11.41 2.75 -5.73
C ILE A 60 -10.00 3.30 -5.49
N TYR A 61 -9.41 4.01 -6.45
CA TYR A 61 -8.07 4.59 -6.33
C TYR A 61 -8.06 6.02 -5.76
N ALA A 62 -9.05 6.85 -6.04
CA ALA A 62 -9.09 8.24 -5.59
C ALA A 62 -9.31 8.38 -4.07
N VAL A 63 -10.16 7.54 -3.48
CA VAL A 63 -10.41 7.53 -2.03
C VAL A 63 -9.12 7.28 -1.22
N PRO A 64 -8.34 6.21 -1.47
CA PRO A 64 -7.09 5.99 -0.75
C PRO A 64 -6.06 7.08 -1.05
N ALA A 65 -5.99 7.60 -2.29
CA ALA A 65 -5.12 8.74 -2.61
C ALA A 65 -5.41 9.96 -1.70
N ALA A 66 -6.69 10.29 -1.50
CA ALA A 66 -7.11 11.36 -0.61
C ALA A 66 -6.79 11.06 0.86
N LEU A 67 -7.14 9.86 1.35
CA LEU A 67 -6.88 9.45 2.74
C LEU A 67 -5.40 9.48 3.11
N ILE A 68 -4.52 9.06 2.19
CA ILE A 68 -3.07 9.03 2.40
C ILE A 68 -2.46 10.42 2.24
N SER A 69 -3.00 11.26 1.35
CA SER A 69 -2.60 12.68 1.26
C SER A 69 -2.86 13.41 2.57
N LEU A 70 -4.06 13.23 3.15
CA LEU A 70 -4.42 13.79 4.44
C LEU A 70 -3.49 13.28 5.56
N LEU A 71 -3.17 11.98 5.56
CA LEU A 71 -2.20 11.38 6.48
C LEU A 71 -0.80 12.01 6.38
N GLY A 72 -0.37 12.35 5.16
CA GLY A 72 0.91 13.01 4.90
C GLY A 72 1.00 14.43 5.47
N ILE A 73 -0.14 15.13 5.52
CA ILE A 73 -0.28 16.47 6.09
C ILE A 73 -0.35 16.40 7.62
N ASP A 74 -1.23 15.55 8.14
CA ASP A 74 -1.47 15.38 9.57
C ASP A 74 -1.53 13.89 9.96
N PRO A 75 -0.49 13.34 10.61
CA PRO A 75 -0.46 11.94 11.02
C PRO A 75 -1.49 11.60 12.11
N ASP A 76 -1.96 12.60 12.88
CA ASP A 76 -2.91 12.41 13.97
C ASP A 76 -4.33 12.15 13.44
N ILE A 77 -4.57 12.37 12.14
CA ILE A 77 -5.85 12.07 11.47
C ILE A 77 -6.28 10.60 11.64
N THR A 78 -5.30 9.68 11.79
CA THR A 78 -5.56 8.25 12.03
C THR A 78 -6.26 7.96 13.37
N GLY A 79 -6.23 8.92 14.30
CA GLY A 79 -6.96 8.87 15.55
C GLY A 79 -8.46 9.15 15.40
N HIS A 80 -8.88 9.83 14.32
CA HIS A 80 -10.27 10.23 14.11
C HIS A 80 -11.14 9.05 13.65
N VAL A 81 -12.32 8.93 14.23
CA VAL A 81 -13.29 7.87 13.92
C VAL A 81 -13.66 7.86 12.44
N ILE A 82 -13.84 9.03 11.82
CA ILE A 82 -14.20 9.15 10.40
C ILE A 82 -13.11 8.52 9.52
N TRP A 83 -11.84 8.91 9.70
CA TRP A 83 -10.72 8.36 8.92
C TRP A 83 -10.60 6.85 9.14
N ARG A 84 -10.74 6.38 10.39
CA ARG A 84 -10.60 4.97 10.75
C ARG A 84 -11.72 4.11 10.16
N THR A 85 -12.94 4.63 10.14
CA THR A 85 -14.10 3.96 9.53
C THR A 85 -13.97 3.95 8.01
N LEU A 86 -13.66 5.09 7.38
CA LEU A 86 -13.51 5.17 5.93
C LEU A 86 -12.37 4.27 5.42
N SER A 87 -11.19 4.35 6.03
CA SER A 87 -10.06 3.49 5.66
C SER A 87 -10.36 2.01 5.91
N GLY A 88 -11.03 1.68 7.01
CA GLY A 88 -11.44 0.31 7.32
C GLY A 88 -12.44 -0.27 6.33
N LEU A 89 -13.49 0.48 6.00
CA LEU A 89 -14.49 0.07 5.01
C LEU A 89 -13.88 -0.06 3.62
N HIS A 90 -13.07 0.91 3.19
CA HIS A 90 -12.40 0.86 1.90
C HIS A 90 -11.44 -0.31 1.79
N CYS A 91 -10.67 -0.59 2.85
CA CYS A 91 -9.83 -1.77 2.94
C CYS A 91 -10.65 -3.07 2.82
N ALA A 92 -11.79 -3.17 3.49
CA ALA A 92 -12.66 -4.34 3.41
C ALA A 92 -13.23 -4.54 2.00
N ILE A 93 -13.70 -3.46 1.36
CA ILE A 93 -14.17 -3.48 -0.03
C ILE A 93 -13.06 -3.96 -0.97
N CYS A 94 -11.83 -3.45 -0.83
CA CYS A 94 -10.70 -3.89 -1.66
C CYS A 94 -10.38 -5.38 -1.46
N LEU A 95 -10.41 -5.88 -0.23
CA LEU A 95 -10.17 -7.31 0.04
C LEU A 95 -11.27 -8.21 -0.51
N ILE A 96 -12.54 -7.79 -0.42
CA ILE A 96 -13.68 -8.51 -1.00
C ILE A 96 -13.57 -8.53 -2.52
N GLY A 97 -13.28 -7.39 -3.15
CA GLY A 97 -13.07 -7.29 -4.60
C GLY A 97 -11.87 -8.13 -5.06
N ALA A 98 -10.76 -8.10 -4.33
CA ALA A 98 -9.60 -8.94 -4.62
C ALA A 98 -9.93 -10.43 -4.52
N PHE A 99 -10.70 -10.84 -3.51
CA PHE A 99 -11.15 -12.22 -3.41
C PHE A 99 -12.06 -12.63 -4.58
N TYR A 100 -12.99 -11.76 -4.98
CA TYR A 100 -13.87 -11.98 -6.12
C TYR A 100 -13.08 -12.15 -7.43
N LEU A 101 -12.15 -11.22 -7.73
CA LEU A 101 -11.31 -11.29 -8.93
C LEU A 101 -10.41 -12.52 -8.92
N LEU A 102 -9.80 -12.85 -7.77
CA LEU A 102 -9.00 -14.06 -7.64
C LEU A 102 -9.83 -15.33 -7.91
N ALA A 103 -11.04 -15.42 -7.36
CA ALA A 103 -11.93 -16.54 -7.62
C ALA A 103 -12.32 -16.63 -9.11
N SER A 104 -12.65 -15.49 -9.75
CA SER A 104 -12.96 -15.42 -11.18
C SER A 104 -11.80 -15.91 -12.05
N LEU A 105 -10.57 -15.45 -11.76
CA LEU A 105 -9.34 -15.85 -12.46
C LEU A 105 -9.05 -17.35 -12.30
N LEU A 106 -9.24 -17.89 -11.10
CA LEU A 106 -9.04 -19.32 -10.83
C LEU A 106 -10.06 -20.19 -11.56
N ILE A 107 -11.33 -19.77 -11.60
CA ILE A 107 -12.40 -20.49 -12.30
C ILE A 107 -12.19 -20.44 -13.81
N SER A 108 -11.82 -19.26 -14.34
CA SER A 108 -11.61 -19.04 -15.77
C SER A 108 -10.30 -19.64 -16.29
N GLY A 109 -9.36 -20.00 -15.40
CA GLY A 109 -8.04 -20.51 -15.78
C GLY A 109 -7.12 -19.46 -16.41
N ASN A 110 -7.40 -18.17 -16.21
CA ASN A 110 -6.73 -17.04 -16.87
C ASN A 110 -5.50 -16.51 -16.12
N ILE A 111 -4.91 -17.30 -15.22
CA ILE A 111 -3.67 -16.93 -14.52
C ILE A 111 -2.47 -17.16 -15.45
N LYS A 112 -2.30 -16.28 -16.45
CA LYS A 112 -1.23 -16.39 -17.45
C LYS A 112 -0.10 -15.40 -17.22
N SER A 113 -0.43 -14.13 -16.98
CA SER A 113 0.57 -13.09 -16.72
C SER A 113 -0.01 -11.91 -15.94
N ILE A 114 0.65 -11.57 -14.83
CA ILE A 114 0.24 -10.50 -13.90
C ILE A 114 0.14 -9.14 -14.59
N LEU A 115 1.07 -8.84 -15.51
CA LEU A 115 1.12 -7.52 -16.17
C LEU A 115 0.28 -7.48 -17.44
N HIS A 116 0.00 -8.62 -18.07
CA HIS A 116 -0.70 -8.67 -19.35
C HIS A 116 -2.22 -8.67 -19.17
N GLU A 117 -2.71 -9.46 -18.22
CA GLU A 117 -4.14 -9.60 -17.95
C GLU A 117 -4.65 -8.42 -17.12
N GLU A 118 -5.70 -7.75 -17.61
CA GLU A 118 -6.32 -6.57 -16.98
C GLU A 118 -6.85 -6.89 -15.58
N GLU A 119 -7.62 -7.98 -15.46
CA GLU A 119 -8.15 -8.48 -14.17
C GLU A 119 -7.03 -8.79 -13.15
N CYS A 120 -5.85 -9.22 -13.61
CA CYS A 120 -4.71 -9.45 -12.72
C CYS A 120 -4.11 -8.12 -12.22
N ARG A 121 -4.01 -7.10 -13.08
CA ARG A 121 -3.53 -5.77 -12.68
C ARG A 121 -4.48 -5.14 -11.67
N GLU A 122 -5.79 -5.27 -11.89
CA GLU A 122 -6.84 -4.83 -10.98
C GLU A 122 -6.75 -5.53 -9.62
N LEU A 123 -6.63 -6.87 -9.62
CA LEU A 123 -6.44 -7.67 -8.41
C LEU A 123 -5.24 -7.19 -7.59
N ILE A 124 -4.08 -7.03 -8.23
CA ILE A 124 -2.87 -6.56 -7.55
C ILE A 124 -3.05 -5.12 -7.04
N GLY A 125 -3.71 -4.24 -7.81
CA GLY A 125 -4.04 -2.88 -7.38
C GLY A 125 -4.87 -2.84 -6.09
N LEU A 126 -5.91 -3.67 -6.00
CA LEU A 126 -6.73 -3.81 -4.78
C LEU A 126 -5.92 -4.29 -3.58
N LEU A 127 -5.02 -5.26 -3.78
CA LEU A 127 -4.15 -5.76 -2.72
C LEU A 127 -3.15 -4.70 -2.24
N ILE A 128 -2.58 -3.90 -3.15
CA ILE A 128 -1.69 -2.79 -2.80
C ILE A 128 -2.44 -1.74 -1.98
N ILE A 129 -3.67 -1.36 -2.37
CA ILE A 129 -4.50 -0.43 -1.59
C ILE A 129 -4.75 -0.97 -0.18
N ALA A 130 -5.25 -2.21 -0.07
CA ALA A 130 -5.57 -2.82 1.22
C ALA A 130 -4.33 -2.89 2.13
N LEU A 131 -3.21 -3.36 1.59
CA LEU A 131 -1.95 -3.43 2.32
C LEU A 131 -1.47 -2.05 2.79
N TRP A 132 -1.57 -1.03 1.93
CA TRP A 132 -1.14 0.32 2.30
C TRP A 132 -2.02 0.94 3.37
N LEU A 133 -3.34 0.76 3.30
CA LEU A 133 -4.27 1.24 4.34
C LEU A 133 -4.03 0.54 5.68
N ILE A 134 -3.74 -0.76 5.67
CA ILE A 134 -3.32 -1.50 6.88
C ILE A 134 -2.00 -0.95 7.41
N LEU A 135 -1.03 -0.69 6.53
CA LEU A 135 0.25 -0.09 6.90
C LEU A 135 0.11 1.33 7.42
N CYS A 136 -0.94 2.08 7.06
CA CYS A 136 -1.21 3.43 7.57
C CYS A 136 -1.96 3.41 8.91
N LYS A 137 -2.49 2.26 9.32
CA LYS A 137 -3.22 2.13 10.57
C LYS A 137 -2.29 2.49 11.74
N ASP A 138 -2.84 3.24 12.70
CA ASP A 138 -2.15 3.63 13.95
C ASP A 138 -0.85 4.44 13.76
N THR A 139 -0.64 5.09 12.60
CA THR A 139 0.53 5.99 12.38
C THR A 139 0.62 7.11 13.43
N GLY A 140 -0.50 7.71 13.85
CA GLY A 140 -0.50 8.79 14.85
C GLY A 140 -0.28 8.33 16.29
N ARG A 141 -0.24 7.01 16.56
CA ARG A 141 -0.19 6.46 17.93
C ARG A 141 1.18 5.94 18.35
N ALA A 142 2.10 5.72 17.40
CA ALA A 142 3.41 5.13 17.67
C ALA A 142 4.46 5.58 16.65
N VAL A 143 5.73 5.57 17.07
CA VAL A 143 6.86 5.76 16.16
C VAL A 143 6.84 4.63 15.11
N VAL A 144 7.02 4.98 13.85
CA VAL A 144 7.07 4.01 12.75
C VAL A 144 8.30 3.13 12.92
N GLY A 145 8.09 1.86 13.27
CA GLY A 145 9.17 0.90 13.46
C GLY A 145 9.95 0.62 12.18
N GLY A 146 11.25 0.29 12.30
CA GLY A 146 12.15 0.10 11.15
C GLY A 146 11.69 -0.95 10.14
N PHE A 147 11.10 -2.07 10.60
CA PHE A 147 10.56 -3.10 9.70
C PHE A 147 9.37 -2.58 8.88
N ARG A 148 8.42 -1.87 9.52
CA ARG A 148 7.28 -1.22 8.84
C ARG A 148 7.78 -0.24 7.78
N LEU A 149 8.83 0.51 8.10
CA LEU A 149 9.42 1.48 7.18
C LEU A 149 10.12 0.81 5.98
N LEU A 150 10.83 -0.30 6.20
CA LEU A 150 11.45 -1.11 5.13
C LEU A 150 10.39 -1.64 4.16
N VAL A 151 9.30 -2.21 4.71
CA VAL A 151 8.17 -2.72 3.92
C VAL A 151 7.52 -1.58 3.13
N ALA A 152 7.24 -0.45 3.77
CA ALA A 152 6.65 0.72 3.11
C ALA A 152 7.54 1.31 2.02
N THR A 153 8.86 1.38 2.24
CA THR A 153 9.81 1.84 1.23
C THR A 153 9.80 0.91 0.02
N SER A 154 9.81 -0.40 0.25
CA SER A 154 9.81 -1.40 -0.83
C SER A 154 8.52 -1.32 -1.66
N ILE A 155 7.36 -1.28 -0.99
CA ILE A 155 6.05 -1.22 -1.65
C ILE A 155 5.84 0.13 -2.34
N SER A 156 6.34 1.24 -1.81
CA SER A 156 6.16 2.55 -2.44
C SER A 156 7.02 2.75 -3.69
N ILE A 157 8.16 2.08 -3.81
CA ILE A 157 9.02 2.16 -4.98
C ILE A 157 8.57 1.20 -6.09
N PHE A 158 8.12 0.00 -5.71
CA PHE A 158 7.83 -1.08 -6.65
C PHE A 158 6.88 -0.69 -7.80
N PRO A 159 5.71 -0.06 -7.57
CA PRO A 159 4.78 0.30 -8.63
C PRO A 159 5.37 1.25 -9.67
N PHE A 160 6.22 2.19 -9.25
CA PHE A 160 6.89 3.12 -10.17
C PHE A 160 7.94 2.41 -11.04
N LEU A 161 8.70 1.48 -10.46
CA LEU A 161 9.64 0.66 -11.23
C LEU A 161 8.91 -0.20 -12.25
N THR A 162 7.80 -0.82 -11.84
CA THR A 162 6.94 -1.61 -12.74
C THR A 162 6.36 -0.72 -13.85
N TRP A 163 5.89 0.48 -13.52
CA TRP A 163 5.39 1.44 -14.52
C TRP A 163 6.48 1.83 -15.51
N ALA A 164 7.66 2.24 -15.03
CA ALA A 164 8.79 2.61 -15.87
C ALA A 164 9.19 1.44 -16.80
N TYR A 165 9.19 0.22 -16.27
CA TYR A 165 9.41 -1.00 -17.07
C TYR A 165 8.37 -1.15 -18.18
N ILE A 166 7.07 -1.01 -17.90
CA ILE A 166 6.00 -1.10 -18.91
C ILE A 166 6.15 0.02 -19.97
N TYR A 167 6.48 1.24 -19.53
CA TYR A 167 6.66 2.39 -20.41
C TYR A 167 7.79 2.16 -21.42
N ILE A 168 8.93 1.67 -20.95
CA ILE A 168 10.13 1.38 -21.76
C ILE A 168 9.89 0.19 -22.70
N ASN A 169 9.24 -0.87 -22.22
CA ASN A 169 9.00 -2.09 -23.00
C ASN A 169 7.75 -1.97 -23.89
N LYS A 170 7.90 -1.25 -25.00
CA LYS A 170 6.81 -0.99 -25.95
C LYS A 170 6.14 -2.26 -26.48
N GLU A 171 6.89 -3.34 -26.69
CA GLU A 171 6.34 -4.62 -27.15
C GLU A 171 5.25 -5.16 -26.22
N MET A 172 5.41 -5.03 -24.90
CA MET A 172 4.37 -5.46 -23.95
C MET A 172 3.07 -4.68 -24.13
N ARG A 173 3.15 -3.38 -24.46
CA ARG A 173 1.98 -2.54 -24.67
C ARG A 173 1.29 -2.81 -25.99
N THR A 174 1.99 -3.34 -27.01
CA THR A 174 1.38 -3.59 -28.32
C THR A 174 0.30 -4.66 -28.28
N SER A 175 0.45 -5.64 -27.38
CA SER A 175 -0.47 -6.76 -27.21
C SER A 175 -1.63 -6.48 -26.25
N TRP A 176 -1.67 -5.30 -25.62
CA TRP A 176 -2.79 -4.91 -24.75
C TRP A 176 -4.03 -4.51 -25.55
N PRO A 177 -5.23 -4.54 -24.92
CA PRO A 177 -6.43 -3.94 -25.48
C PRO A 177 -6.22 -2.47 -25.86
N GLN A 178 -6.95 -1.99 -26.87
CA GLN A 178 -6.73 -0.64 -27.41
C GLN A 178 -6.99 0.45 -26.37
N HIS A 179 -7.95 0.24 -25.47
CA HIS A 179 -8.28 1.16 -24.38
C HIS A 179 -7.18 1.27 -23.32
N CYS A 180 -6.36 0.23 -23.13
CA CYS A 180 -5.22 0.28 -22.20
C CYS A 180 -4.00 1.02 -22.77
N LYS A 181 -3.93 1.30 -24.08
CA LYS A 181 -2.73 1.89 -24.73
C LYS A 181 -2.68 3.41 -24.65
N THR A 182 -3.82 4.08 -24.53
CA THR A 182 -3.94 5.53 -24.53
C THR A 182 -3.62 6.16 -23.17
N ALA A 183 -3.42 5.33 -22.14
CA ALA A 183 -3.32 5.75 -20.74
C ALA A 183 -1.89 5.74 -20.16
N ILE A 184 -0.87 5.34 -20.92
CA ILE A 184 0.54 5.21 -20.47
C ILE A 184 1.45 6.26 -21.10
#